data_AF-A0AAD2GD98-F1
#
_entry.id   AF-A0AAD2GD98-F1
#
_cell.length_a   1.000
_cell.length_b   1.000
_cell.length_c   1.000
_cell.angle_alpha   90.00
_cell.angle_beta   90.00
_cell.angle_gamma   90.00
#
_symmetry.space_group_name_H-M   'P 1'
#
loop_
_entity.id
_entity.type
_entity.pdbx_description
1 polymer ?
#
loop_
_entity_poly.entity_id
_entity_poly.type
_entity_poly.pdbx_seq_one_letter_code
_entity_poly.pdbx_strand_id
1 'polypeptide(L)'
;MPKPNMNQTSIHFDLSEIGLRENYKLNLLTRLGGKVKFYLKVATFCDKIKAHYELAQYFQDYDLKELHKSLVDILNAAFQELPDLFDPTAHFQERHQKLLDTGMRASGFDTFVFVFESILWDTTVDEALITDAVNLLKPLRKVFSSTVHKIEDSSSSHDSKHNGLSVWDLVEQRKQEKIASRRAKLQRSKSKQLQKKLSSTRAKSLMEESSRSVSTEEMTILSADELCEANETDWESAAYQSWNNMML
;
A
#
# COMPACT_ATOMS: atom_id res chain seq x y z
N MET A 1 2.18 27.05 54.78
CA MET A 1 2.17 25.95 53.78
C MET A 1 2.10 26.57 52.39
N PRO A 2 3.11 26.34 51.52
CA PRO A 2 3.11 26.91 50.17
C PRO A 2 2.14 26.15 49.25
N LYS A 3 1.41 26.88 48.42
CA LYS A 3 0.45 26.32 47.45
C LYS A 3 1.19 25.69 46.25
N PRO A 4 0.73 24.56 45.70
CA PRO A 4 1.35 23.97 44.52
C PRO A 4 1.09 24.85 43.29
N ASN A 5 2.18 25.26 42.64
CA ASN A 5 2.17 26.00 41.40
C ASN A 5 1.88 25.03 40.24
N MET A 6 0.64 25.04 39.74
CA MET A 6 0.25 24.33 38.53
C MET A 6 0.59 25.19 37.31
N ASN A 7 1.84 25.12 36.86
CA ASN A 7 2.21 25.54 35.51
C ASN A 7 1.64 24.52 34.52
N GLN A 8 0.43 24.76 34.04
CA GLN A 8 -0.11 24.08 32.86
C GLN A 8 0.70 24.53 31.64
N THR A 9 1.60 23.67 31.18
CA THR A 9 2.22 23.81 29.87
C THR A 9 1.14 23.50 28.84
N SER A 10 0.39 24.53 28.41
CA SER A 10 -0.45 24.44 27.22
C SER A 10 0.45 24.19 26.03
N ILE A 11 0.56 22.93 25.62
CA ILE A 11 1.09 22.54 24.32
C ILE A 11 0.05 23.02 23.31
N HIS A 12 0.22 24.26 22.85
CA HIS A 12 -0.57 24.82 21.77
C HIS A 12 -0.14 24.14 20.47
N PHE A 13 -0.78 23.01 20.16
CA PHE A 13 -0.61 22.34 18.89
C PHE A 13 -1.28 23.22 17.82
N ASP A 14 -0.46 23.92 17.03
CA ASP A 14 -0.94 24.75 15.94
C ASP A 14 -1.52 23.85 14.85
N LEU A 15 -2.84 23.79 14.82
CA LEU A 15 -3.64 22.96 13.92
C LEU A 15 -3.95 23.69 12.60
N SER A 16 -3.25 24.78 12.27
CA SER A 16 -3.49 25.52 11.03
C SER A 16 -2.94 24.85 9.76
N GLU A 17 -2.17 23.75 9.86
CA GLU A 17 -1.83 22.84 8.74
C GLU A 17 -2.98 21.90 8.30
N ILE A 18 -4.19 22.07 8.85
CA ILE A 18 -5.38 21.25 8.55
C ILE A 18 -6.01 21.55 7.17
N GLY A 19 -5.52 22.56 6.43
CA GLY A 19 -6.01 22.89 5.08
C GLY A 19 -5.89 21.75 4.03
N LEU A 20 -5.12 20.70 4.31
CA LEU A 20 -5.04 19.47 3.50
C LEU A 20 -5.86 18.29 4.05
N ARG A 21 -6.43 18.38 5.26
CA ARG A 21 -7.18 17.26 5.88
C ARG A 21 -8.62 17.15 5.41
N GLU A 22 -9.29 18.23 5.02
CA GLU A 22 -10.70 18.13 4.62
C GLU A 22 -10.92 17.39 3.29
N ASN A 23 -9.93 17.38 2.39
CA ASN A 23 -9.97 16.58 1.16
C ASN A 23 -9.35 15.17 1.31
N TYR A 24 -8.54 14.93 2.36
CA TYR A 24 -8.06 13.58 2.71
C TYR A 24 -9.14 12.71 3.37
N LYS A 25 -10.25 13.33 3.83
CA LYS A 25 -11.44 12.68 4.39
C LYS A 25 -12.40 12.07 3.35
N LEU A 26 -12.00 11.98 2.08
CA LEU A 26 -12.63 11.03 1.17
C LEU A 26 -12.49 9.64 1.80
N ASN A 27 -13.62 9.06 2.23
CA ASN A 27 -13.72 7.78 2.91
C ASN A 27 -12.72 6.78 2.31
N LEU A 28 -11.86 6.19 3.14
CA LEU A 28 -10.81 5.26 2.69
C LEU A 28 -11.39 4.16 1.79
N LEU A 29 -12.64 3.73 2.03
CA LEU A 29 -13.38 2.80 1.17
C LEU A 29 -13.54 3.30 -0.27
N THR A 30 -13.82 4.59 -0.47
CA THR A 30 -13.90 5.21 -1.79
C THR A 30 -12.55 5.17 -2.48
N ARG A 31 -11.47 5.51 -1.76
CA ARG A 31 -10.09 5.50 -2.28
C ARG A 31 -9.59 4.08 -2.59
N LEU A 32 -10.08 3.06 -1.87
CA LEU A 32 -9.81 1.64 -2.14
C LEU A 32 -10.61 1.08 -3.34
N GLY A 33 -11.29 1.93 -4.11
CA GLY A 33 -12.05 1.54 -5.30
C GLY A 33 -13.54 1.31 -5.07
N GLY A 34 -14.06 1.79 -3.93
CA GLY A 34 -15.48 1.75 -3.58
C GLY A 34 -15.89 0.49 -2.81
N LYS A 35 -17.09 0.55 -2.20
CA LYS A 35 -17.64 -0.50 -1.32
C LYS A 35 -17.69 -1.88 -1.98
N VAL A 36 -18.11 -1.95 -3.24
CA VAL A 36 -18.26 -3.23 -3.96
C VAL A 36 -16.93 -3.96 -4.12
N LYS A 37 -15.89 -3.26 -4.61
CA LYS A 37 -14.55 -3.85 -4.75
C LYS A 37 -13.97 -4.24 -3.40
N PHE A 38 -14.22 -3.40 -2.38
CA PHE A 38 -13.80 -3.69 -1.02
C PHE A 38 -14.45 -4.97 -0.47
N TYR A 39 -15.77 -5.13 -0.58
CA TYR A 39 -16.46 -6.32 -0.06
C TYR A 39 -16.05 -7.62 -0.76
N LEU A 40 -15.75 -7.55 -2.06
CA LEU A 40 -15.20 -8.69 -2.79
C LEU A 40 -13.82 -9.10 -2.24
N LYS A 41 -12.97 -8.13 -1.89
CA LYS A 41 -11.67 -8.41 -1.25
C LYS A 41 -11.83 -8.99 0.14
N VAL A 42 -12.82 -8.55 0.90
CA VAL A 42 -13.12 -9.13 2.21
C VAL A 42 -13.57 -10.59 2.08
N ALA A 43 -14.27 -10.96 1.00
CA ALA A 43 -14.59 -12.36 0.73
C ALA A 43 -13.31 -13.19 0.51
N THR A 44 -12.40 -12.73 -0.37
CA THR A 44 -11.09 -13.36 -0.56
C THR A 44 -10.28 -13.41 0.75
N PHE A 45 -10.46 -12.43 1.62
CA PHE A 45 -9.82 -12.41 2.94
C PHE A 45 -10.32 -13.50 3.86
N CYS A 46 -11.63 -13.75 3.89
CA CYS A 46 -12.19 -14.87 4.65
C CYS A 46 -11.60 -16.21 4.20
N ASP A 47 -11.51 -16.41 2.89
CA ASP A 47 -10.94 -17.64 2.32
C ASP A 47 -9.47 -17.81 2.71
N LYS A 48 -8.68 -16.73 2.60
CA LYS A 48 -7.25 -16.76 2.99
C LYS A 48 -7.07 -16.97 4.50
N ILE A 49 -7.92 -16.39 5.35
CA ILE A 49 -7.88 -16.62 6.81
C ILE A 49 -8.12 -18.10 7.11
N LYS A 50 -9.16 -18.71 6.54
CA LYS A 50 -9.47 -20.12 6.76
C LYS A 50 -8.41 -21.08 6.19
N ALA A 51 -7.75 -20.70 5.10
CA ALA A 51 -6.66 -21.49 4.52
C ALA A 51 -5.32 -21.31 5.26
N HIS A 52 -5.17 -20.28 6.08
CA HIS A 52 -3.91 -20.00 6.76
C HIS A 52 -3.76 -20.86 8.01
N TYR A 53 -2.71 -21.69 8.08
CA TYR A 53 -2.53 -22.69 9.15
C TYR A 53 -2.59 -22.10 10.57
N GLU A 54 -2.01 -20.92 10.80
CA GLU A 54 -2.04 -20.28 12.13
C GLU A 54 -3.40 -19.69 12.50
N LEU A 55 -4.17 -19.22 11.51
CA LEU A 55 -5.42 -18.52 11.76
C LEU A 55 -6.61 -19.49 11.77
N ALA A 56 -6.55 -20.55 10.95
CA ALA A 56 -7.63 -21.51 10.77
C ALA A 56 -8.18 -22.04 12.10
N GLN A 57 -7.32 -22.32 13.08
CA GLN A 57 -7.72 -22.80 14.41
C GLN A 57 -8.64 -21.83 15.16
N TYR A 58 -8.49 -20.51 14.97
CA TYR A 58 -9.32 -19.50 15.64
C TYR A 58 -10.67 -19.29 14.94
N PHE A 59 -10.77 -19.67 13.67
CA PHE A 59 -11.93 -19.42 12.82
C PHE A 59 -12.64 -20.70 12.35
N GLN A 60 -12.32 -21.86 12.95
CA GLN A 60 -12.86 -23.16 12.53
C GLN A 60 -14.39 -23.22 12.67
N ASP A 61 -14.93 -22.64 13.74
CA ASP A 61 -16.36 -22.71 14.09
C ASP A 61 -17.19 -21.60 13.43
N TYR A 62 -16.53 -20.66 12.74
CA TYR A 62 -17.22 -19.57 12.07
C TYR A 62 -17.72 -20.00 10.69
N ASP A 63 -19.00 -19.76 10.38
CA ASP A 63 -19.46 -19.83 9.00
C ASP A 63 -18.79 -18.75 8.15
N LEU A 64 -18.52 -19.04 6.88
CA LEU A 64 -17.85 -18.08 5.98
C LEU A 64 -18.67 -16.80 5.79
N LYS A 65 -20.01 -16.88 5.77
CA LYS A 65 -20.86 -15.70 5.61
C LYS A 65 -20.88 -14.86 6.89
N GLU A 66 -20.89 -15.51 8.06
CA GLU A 66 -20.80 -14.82 9.34
C GLU A 66 -19.44 -14.12 9.49
N LEU A 67 -18.34 -14.82 9.17
CA LEU A 67 -17.01 -14.24 9.19
C LEU A 67 -16.91 -13.03 8.24
N HIS A 68 -17.42 -13.17 7.01
CA HIS A 68 -17.45 -12.07 6.03
C HIS A 68 -18.20 -10.86 6.57
N LYS A 69 -19.40 -11.06 7.11
CA LYS A 69 -20.20 -9.99 7.70
C LYS A 69 -19.46 -9.31 8.85
N SER A 70 -18.91 -10.08 9.79
CA SER A 70 -18.14 -9.54 10.91
C SER A 70 -16.93 -8.73 10.46
N LEU A 71 -16.16 -9.22 9.48
CA LEU A 71 -15.00 -8.50 8.96
C LEU A 71 -15.39 -7.23 8.21
N VAL A 72 -16.47 -7.26 7.43
CA VAL A 72 -17.01 -6.06 6.79
C VAL A 72 -17.42 -5.03 7.84
N ASP A 73 -18.10 -5.44 8.91
CA ASP A 73 -18.52 -4.53 9.97
C ASP A 73 -17.33 -3.91 10.70
N ILE A 74 -16.32 -4.71 11.06
CA ILE A 74 -15.07 -4.22 11.68
C ILE A 74 -14.37 -3.22 10.78
N LEU A 75 -14.15 -3.58 9.52
CA LEU A 75 -13.37 -2.75 8.61
C LEU A 75 -14.14 -1.47 8.25
N ASN A 76 -15.46 -1.55 8.12
CA ASN A 76 -16.29 -0.36 7.97
C ASN A 76 -16.19 0.55 9.19
N ALA A 77 -16.24 0.01 10.40
CA ALA A 77 -16.08 0.78 11.63
C ALA A 77 -14.68 1.41 11.74
N ALA A 78 -13.63 0.66 11.38
CA ALA A 78 -12.25 1.13 11.39
C ALA A 78 -11.98 2.21 10.32
N PHE A 79 -12.70 2.19 9.20
CA PHE A 79 -12.53 3.14 8.09
C PHE A 79 -13.50 4.32 8.14
N GLN A 80 -14.49 4.28 9.02
CA GLN A 80 -15.37 5.40 9.29
C GLN A 80 -14.72 6.32 10.33
N GLU A 81 -15.04 7.60 10.23
CA GLU A 81 -14.66 8.57 11.24
C GLU A 81 -15.45 8.24 12.52
N LEU A 82 -14.75 7.67 13.49
CA LEU A 82 -15.31 7.34 14.78
C LEU A 82 -15.53 8.66 15.57
N PRO A 83 -16.66 8.83 16.27
CA PRO A 83 -16.85 9.97 17.16
C PRO A 83 -15.70 10.07 18.17
N ASP A 84 -15.31 11.27 18.58
CA ASP A 84 -14.18 11.49 19.51
C ASP A 84 -14.31 10.72 20.84
N LEU A 85 -15.54 10.34 21.22
CA LEU A 85 -15.86 9.62 22.45
C LEU A 85 -15.94 8.09 22.27
N PHE A 86 -15.76 7.58 21.04
CA PHE A 86 -15.87 6.16 20.78
C PHE A 86 -14.53 5.47 21.07
N ASP A 87 -14.54 4.50 21.99
CA ASP A 87 -13.39 3.63 22.25
C ASP A 87 -13.44 2.40 21.32
N PRO A 88 -12.67 2.38 20.22
CA PRO A 88 -12.64 1.24 19.30
C PRO A 88 -12.13 -0.03 19.99
N THR A 89 -11.31 0.10 21.04
CA THR A 89 -10.74 -1.03 21.77
C THR A 89 -11.82 -1.77 22.53
N ALA A 90 -12.61 -1.05 23.34
CA ALA A 90 -13.71 -1.62 24.11
C ALA A 90 -14.78 -2.22 23.19
N HIS A 91 -15.17 -1.50 22.12
CA HIS A 91 -16.17 -2.01 21.18
C HIS A 91 -15.69 -3.27 20.45
N PHE A 92 -14.42 -3.29 20.04
CA PHE A 92 -13.83 -4.46 19.39
C PHE A 92 -13.78 -5.65 20.35
N GLN A 93 -13.37 -5.42 21.60
CA GLN A 93 -13.32 -6.45 22.63
C GLN A 93 -14.69 -7.07 22.89
N GLU A 94 -15.73 -6.26 23.04
CA GLU A 94 -17.12 -6.72 23.24
C GLU A 94 -17.60 -7.60 22.08
N ARG A 95 -17.39 -7.15 20.84
CA ARG A 95 -17.85 -7.90 19.66
C ARG A 95 -17.05 -9.15 19.34
N HIS A 96 -15.78 -9.20 19.76
CA HIS A 96 -14.86 -10.29 19.42
C HIS A 96 -14.47 -11.13 20.63
N GLN A 97 -15.27 -11.11 21.69
CA GLN A 97 -15.01 -11.90 22.90
C GLN A 97 -14.81 -13.39 22.57
N LYS A 98 -15.64 -13.97 21.69
CA LYS A 98 -15.46 -15.36 21.23
C LYS A 98 -14.08 -15.64 20.64
N LEU A 99 -13.55 -14.70 19.85
CA LEU A 99 -12.22 -14.83 19.26
C LEU A 99 -11.12 -14.76 20.33
N LEU A 100 -11.31 -13.91 21.34
CA LEU A 100 -10.41 -13.86 22.50
C LEU A 100 -10.49 -15.16 23.32
N ASP A 101 -11.69 -15.75 23.45
CA ASP A 101 -11.91 -17.00 24.16
C ASP A 101 -11.26 -18.21 23.44
N THR A 102 -11.05 -18.14 22.11
CA THR A 102 -10.24 -19.14 21.38
C THR A 102 -8.75 -19.09 21.73
N GLY A 103 -8.32 -18.13 22.56
CA GLY A 103 -6.92 -17.94 22.92
C GLY A 103 -6.10 -17.24 21.84
N MET A 104 -6.74 -16.52 20.91
CA MET A 104 -6.03 -15.69 19.93
C MET A 104 -5.22 -14.62 20.64
N ARG A 105 -3.90 -14.63 20.40
CA ARG A 105 -2.92 -13.69 20.99
C ARG A 105 -2.55 -12.59 20.00
N ALA A 106 -1.77 -11.62 20.46
CA ALA A 106 -1.22 -10.55 19.62
C ALA A 106 -0.54 -11.10 18.35
N SER A 107 0.20 -12.21 18.44
CA SER A 107 0.81 -12.85 17.26
C SER A 107 -0.21 -13.35 16.23
N GLY A 108 -1.36 -13.88 16.65
CA GLY A 108 -2.43 -14.27 15.74
C GLY A 108 -3.06 -13.06 15.07
N PHE A 109 -3.28 -11.97 15.82
CA PHE A 109 -3.78 -10.71 15.26
C PHE A 109 -2.80 -10.11 14.24
N ASP A 110 -1.53 -10.22 14.54
CA ASP A 110 -0.44 -9.78 13.69
C ASP A 110 -0.43 -10.54 12.35
N THR A 111 -0.57 -11.87 12.39
CA THR A 111 -0.76 -12.71 11.20
C THR A 111 -2.04 -12.33 10.44
N PHE A 112 -3.14 -12.03 11.13
CA PHE A 112 -4.38 -11.55 10.52
C PHE A 112 -4.17 -10.24 9.73
N VAL A 113 -3.47 -9.26 10.31
CA VAL A 113 -3.16 -7.99 9.64
C VAL A 113 -2.22 -8.21 8.45
N PHE A 114 -1.26 -9.13 8.56
CA PHE A 114 -0.40 -9.49 7.42
C PHE A 114 -1.18 -10.09 6.25
N VAL A 115 -2.11 -11.02 6.52
CA VAL A 115 -2.96 -11.60 5.49
C VAL A 115 -3.85 -10.52 4.86
N PHE A 116 -4.39 -9.60 5.66
CA PHE A 116 -5.14 -8.45 5.17
C PHE A 116 -4.31 -7.57 4.22
N GLU A 117 -3.10 -7.18 4.64
CA GLU A 117 -2.19 -6.38 3.83
C GLU A 117 -1.89 -7.06 2.48
N SER A 118 -1.64 -8.38 2.50
CA SER A 118 -1.33 -9.15 1.29
C SER A 118 -2.42 -9.07 0.23
N ILE A 119 -3.69 -9.01 0.63
CA ILE A 119 -4.86 -8.95 -0.27
C ILE A 119 -5.02 -7.56 -0.89
N LEU A 120 -4.60 -6.52 -0.16
CA LEU A 120 -4.57 -5.18 -0.72
C LEU A 120 -3.44 -5.03 -1.74
N TRP A 121 -2.29 -5.66 -1.50
CA TRP A 121 -1.17 -5.70 -2.46
C TRP A 121 -1.47 -6.46 -3.75
N ASP A 122 -2.37 -7.45 -3.71
CA ASP A 122 -2.83 -8.17 -4.91
C ASP A 122 -3.66 -7.28 -5.86
N THR A 123 -3.83 -6.00 -5.54
CA THR A 123 -4.56 -5.04 -6.37
C THR A 123 -3.76 -3.79 -6.68
N THR A 124 -4.19 -3.05 -7.69
CA THR A 124 -3.61 -1.78 -8.14
C THR A 124 -3.88 -0.62 -7.15
N VAL A 125 -3.99 -0.92 -5.86
CA VAL A 125 -4.17 0.06 -4.79
C VAL A 125 -2.81 0.69 -4.47
N ASP A 126 -2.81 2.00 -4.24
CA ASP A 126 -1.61 2.74 -3.86
C ASP A 126 -1.03 2.22 -2.54
N GLU A 127 0.29 2.06 -2.47
CA GLU A 127 1.01 1.62 -1.26
C GLU A 127 0.72 2.52 -0.04
N ALA A 128 0.53 3.82 -0.25
CA ALA A 128 0.16 4.74 0.81
C ALA A 128 -1.22 4.39 1.41
N LEU A 129 -2.20 4.03 0.57
CA LEU A 129 -3.53 3.62 1.01
C LEU A 129 -3.51 2.31 1.80
N ILE A 130 -2.67 1.36 1.38
CA ILE A 130 -2.48 0.09 2.08
C ILE A 130 -1.90 0.37 3.47
N THR A 131 -0.89 1.23 3.53
CA THR A 131 -0.23 1.62 4.78
C THR A 131 -1.22 2.31 5.73
N ASP A 132 -2.04 3.23 5.24
CA ASP A 132 -3.10 3.88 6.01
C ASP A 132 -4.11 2.86 6.56
N ALA A 133 -4.60 1.95 5.72
CA ALA A 133 -5.56 0.92 6.11
C ALA A 133 -5.00 -0.01 7.21
N VAL A 134 -3.74 -0.44 7.07
CA VAL A 134 -3.06 -1.27 8.07
C VAL A 134 -2.83 -0.50 9.37
N ASN A 135 -2.43 0.77 9.29
CA ASN A 135 -2.21 1.61 10.46
C ASN A 135 -3.47 1.82 11.29
N LEU A 136 -4.65 1.83 10.66
CA LEU A 136 -5.94 1.89 11.37
C LEU A 136 -6.22 0.63 12.20
N LEU A 137 -5.71 -0.53 11.81
CA LEU A 137 -5.90 -1.78 12.54
C LEU A 137 -4.89 -1.96 13.69
N LYS A 138 -3.70 -1.36 13.61
CA LYS A 138 -2.63 -1.51 14.61
C LYS A 138 -3.07 -1.24 16.06
N PRO A 139 -3.87 -0.21 16.38
CA PRO A 139 -4.33 0.03 17.75
C PRO A 139 -5.12 -1.15 18.35
N LEU A 140 -5.85 -1.90 17.53
CA LEU A 140 -6.66 -3.04 17.96
C LEU A 140 -5.80 -4.21 18.48
N ARG A 141 -4.51 -4.25 18.13
CA ARG A 141 -3.54 -5.23 18.65
C ARG A 141 -3.49 -5.26 20.18
N LYS A 142 -3.77 -4.12 20.84
CA LYS A 142 -3.77 -4.02 22.30
C LYS A 142 -4.79 -4.95 22.95
N VAL A 143 -5.94 -5.16 22.32
CA VAL A 143 -7.01 -6.07 22.79
C VAL A 143 -6.48 -7.50 22.97
N PHE A 144 -5.66 -7.95 22.04
CA PHE A 144 -5.08 -9.30 22.02
C PHE A 144 -3.81 -9.45 22.88
N SER A 145 -3.32 -8.35 23.47
CA SER A 145 -2.17 -8.38 24.38
C SER A 145 -2.61 -8.48 25.83
N SER A 146 -3.78 -7.93 26.17
CA SER A 146 -4.29 -7.85 27.55
C SER A 146 -4.91 -9.16 28.07
N THR A 147 -5.20 -10.12 27.19
CA THR A 147 -5.87 -11.38 27.56
C THR A 147 -4.98 -12.40 28.25
N VAL A 148 -3.65 -12.22 28.22
CA VAL A 148 -2.67 -13.16 28.79
C VAL A 148 -2.81 -13.28 30.31
N HIS A 149 -3.22 -12.22 31.00
CA HIS A 149 -3.24 -12.19 32.47
C HIS A 149 -4.41 -12.92 33.14
N LYS A 150 -5.37 -13.49 32.39
CA LYS A 150 -6.49 -14.24 33.01
C LYS A 150 -6.32 -15.75 33.03
N ILE A 151 -5.35 -16.30 32.27
CA ILE A 151 -5.20 -17.75 32.11
C ILE A 151 -4.06 -18.30 33.00
N GLU A 152 -3.14 -17.44 33.46
CA GLU A 152 -1.85 -17.88 34.02
C GLU A 152 -1.80 -18.14 35.53
N ASP A 153 -2.89 -17.98 36.29
CA ASP A 153 -2.89 -18.30 37.74
C ASP A 153 -2.90 -19.81 38.07
N SER A 154 -2.70 -20.72 37.09
CA SER A 154 -2.79 -22.17 37.36
C SER A 154 -1.72 -23.08 36.73
N SER A 155 -0.69 -22.59 36.03
CA SER A 155 0.25 -23.49 35.34
C SER A 155 1.69 -22.97 35.25
N SER A 156 2.47 -23.34 36.27
CA SER A 156 3.94 -23.50 36.36
C SER A 156 4.85 -22.88 35.28
N SER A 157 5.59 -21.87 35.72
CA SER A 157 7.03 -21.61 35.49
C SER A 157 7.79 -22.61 34.59
N HIS A 158 7.99 -22.22 33.33
CA HIS A 158 9.13 -22.68 32.54
C HIS A 158 9.73 -21.50 31.76
N ASP A 159 10.69 -20.83 32.40
CA ASP A 159 11.45 -19.70 31.85
C ASP A 159 12.38 -20.18 30.73
N SER A 160 11.86 -20.19 29.50
CA SER A 160 12.69 -20.24 28.30
C SER A 160 12.84 -18.85 27.73
N LYS A 161 13.95 -18.18 28.05
CA LYS A 161 14.40 -16.94 27.43
C LYS A 161 14.74 -17.19 25.95
N HIS A 162 13.72 -17.24 25.09
CA HIS A 162 13.92 -17.23 23.66
C HIS A 162 14.25 -15.81 23.19
N ASN A 163 15.54 -15.56 23.01
CA ASN A 163 16.09 -14.36 22.36
C ASN A 163 15.95 -14.47 20.82
N GLY A 164 14.84 -15.03 20.34
CA GLY A 164 14.57 -15.25 18.93
C GLY A 164 13.97 -13.98 18.32
N LEU A 165 14.49 -13.59 17.14
CA LEU A 165 13.83 -12.59 16.29
C LEU A 165 12.33 -12.87 16.26
N SER A 166 11.54 -11.83 16.46
CA SER A 166 10.09 -11.95 16.37
C SER A 166 9.74 -12.47 14.98
N VAL A 167 8.66 -13.25 14.87
CA VAL A 167 8.10 -13.65 13.57
C VAL A 167 7.89 -12.42 12.67
N TRP A 168 7.61 -11.25 13.26
CA TRP A 168 7.56 -9.97 12.55
C TRP A 168 8.88 -9.54 11.93
N ASP A 169 9.99 -9.68 12.65
CA ASP A 169 11.29 -9.26 12.15
C ASP A 169 11.63 -10.10 10.90
N LEU A 170 11.30 -11.39 10.93
CA LEU A 170 11.44 -12.30 9.79
C LEU A 170 10.50 -11.96 8.62
N VAL A 171 9.24 -11.65 8.90
CA VAL A 171 8.24 -11.28 7.87
C VAL A 171 8.62 -9.95 7.22
N GLU A 172 8.98 -8.95 8.02
CA GLU A 172 9.39 -7.64 7.56
C GLU A 172 10.70 -7.74 6.78
N GLN A 173 11.67 -8.55 7.25
CA GLN A 173 12.88 -8.85 6.50
C GLN A 173 12.58 -9.45 5.13
N ARG A 174 11.69 -10.45 5.04
CA ARG A 174 11.28 -11.04 3.75
C ARG A 174 10.57 -10.04 2.85
N LYS A 175 9.77 -9.13 3.41
CA LYS A 175 9.11 -8.05 2.67
C LYS A 175 10.15 -7.10 2.07
N GLN A 176 11.12 -6.66 2.88
CA GLN A 176 12.23 -5.81 2.44
C GLN A 176 13.07 -6.48 1.35
N GLU A 177 13.35 -7.79 1.47
CA GLU A 177 14.05 -8.56 0.44
C GLU A 177 13.27 -8.60 -0.89
N LYS A 178 11.96 -8.82 -0.85
CA LYS A 178 11.12 -8.80 -2.07
C LYS A 178 11.11 -7.41 -2.73
N ILE A 179 11.01 -6.35 -1.94
CA ILE A 179 11.05 -4.96 -2.44
C ILE A 179 12.42 -4.67 -3.05
N ALA A 180 13.51 -5.03 -2.37
CA ALA A 180 14.88 -4.88 -2.87
C ALA A 180 15.08 -5.65 -4.20
N SER A 181 14.58 -6.88 -4.29
CA SER A 181 14.63 -7.70 -5.50
C SER A 181 13.88 -7.06 -6.68
N ARG A 182 12.68 -6.51 -6.44
CA ARG A 182 11.92 -5.78 -7.47
C ARG A 182 12.64 -4.51 -7.93
N ARG A 183 13.19 -3.72 -7.00
CA ARG A 183 13.99 -2.52 -7.33
C ARG A 183 15.23 -2.87 -8.14
N ALA A 184 15.94 -3.94 -7.77
CA ALA A 184 17.11 -4.41 -8.51
C ALA A 184 16.77 -4.83 -9.95
N LYS A 185 15.65 -5.55 -10.16
CA LYS A 185 15.17 -5.91 -11.51
C LYS A 185 14.84 -4.67 -12.34
N LEU A 186 14.16 -3.68 -11.75
CA LEU A 186 13.80 -2.44 -12.44
C LEU A 186 15.06 -1.63 -12.84
N GLN A 187 16.03 -1.51 -11.93
CA GLN A 187 17.30 -0.83 -12.22
C GLN A 187 18.08 -1.51 -13.35
N ARG A 188 18.14 -2.85 -13.35
CA ARG A 188 18.76 -3.61 -14.45
C ARG A 188 18.04 -3.37 -15.79
N SER A 189 16.70 -3.31 -15.80
CA SER A 189 15.93 -3.00 -17.01
C SER A 189 16.21 -1.58 -17.53
N LYS A 190 16.20 -0.58 -16.64
CA LYS A 190 16.53 0.81 -16.98
C LYS A 190 17.95 0.96 -17.55
N SER A 191 18.93 0.31 -16.92
CA SER A 191 20.32 0.32 -17.39
C SER A 191 20.47 -0.29 -18.80
N LYS A 192 19.80 -1.43 -19.06
CA LYS A 192 19.77 -2.04 -20.41
C LYS A 192 19.13 -1.13 -21.46
N GLN A 193 18.04 -0.44 -21.12
CA GLN A 193 17.41 0.53 -22.03
C GLN A 193 18.32 1.72 -22.34
N LEU A 194 19.05 2.25 -21.34
CA LEU A 194 20.01 3.33 -21.53
C LEU A 194 21.19 2.90 -22.41
N GLN A 195 21.77 1.72 -22.16
CA GLN A 195 22.83 1.17 -23.02
C GLN A 195 22.37 1.00 -24.46
N LYS A 196 21.15 0.49 -24.68
CA LYS A 196 20.57 0.39 -26.03
C LYS A 196 20.43 1.75 -26.70
N LYS A 197 19.93 2.77 -25.99
CA LYS A 197 19.82 4.15 -26.50
C LYS A 197 21.20 4.72 -26.86
N LEU A 198 22.19 4.59 -25.98
CA LEU A 198 23.56 5.08 -26.24
C LEU A 198 24.20 4.40 -27.45
N SER A 199 24.05 3.08 -27.58
CA SER A 199 24.56 2.34 -28.74
C SER A 199 23.89 2.76 -30.06
N SER A 200 22.57 3.05 -30.02
CA SER A 200 21.84 3.54 -31.20
C SER A 200 22.27 4.96 -31.59
N THR A 201 22.44 5.87 -30.62
CA THR A 201 22.91 7.23 -30.89
C THR A 201 24.33 7.23 -31.45
N ARG A 202 25.22 6.40 -30.88
CA ARG A 202 26.60 6.25 -31.38
C ARG A 202 26.65 5.66 -32.79
N ALA A 203 25.78 4.70 -33.10
CA ALA A 203 25.69 4.16 -34.46
C ALA A 203 25.22 5.23 -35.46
N LYS A 204 24.22 6.05 -35.08
CA LYS A 204 23.75 7.16 -35.93
C LYS A 204 24.83 8.20 -36.18
N SER A 205 25.58 8.62 -35.16
CA SER A 205 26.65 9.61 -35.32
C SER A 205 27.75 9.12 -36.26
N LEU A 206 28.13 7.83 -36.17
CA LEU A 206 29.12 7.23 -37.07
C LEU A 206 28.63 7.18 -38.53
N MET A 207 27.33 6.97 -38.77
CA MET A 207 26.77 6.99 -40.13
C MET A 207 26.72 8.41 -40.71
N GLU A 208 26.39 9.42 -39.91
CA GLU A 208 26.43 10.84 -40.34
C GLU A 208 27.86 11.30 -40.66
N GLU A 209 28.83 10.90 -39.84
CA GLU A 209 30.24 11.24 -40.05
C GLU A 209 30.80 10.57 -41.32
N SER A 210 30.46 9.29 -41.56
CA SER A 210 30.81 8.60 -42.81
C SER A 210 30.17 9.28 -44.03
N SER A 211 28.94 9.77 -43.92
CA SER A 211 28.24 10.46 -45.02
C SER A 211 28.84 11.83 -45.34
N ARG A 212 29.37 12.55 -44.34
CA ARG A 212 30.05 13.84 -44.55
C ARG A 212 31.42 13.68 -45.22
N SER A 213 32.14 12.60 -44.94
CA SER A 213 33.48 12.36 -45.52
C SER A 213 33.47 12.06 -47.03
N VAL A 214 32.31 11.76 -47.62
CA VAL A 214 32.17 11.45 -49.05
C VAL A 214 31.78 12.67 -49.89
N SER A 215 31.47 13.83 -49.26
CA SER A 215 30.92 15.00 -49.94
C SER A 215 31.93 16.15 -50.16
N THR A 216 33.21 16.02 -49.81
CA THR A 216 34.19 17.11 -49.94
C THR A 216 35.06 17.08 -51.20
N GLU A 217 34.81 16.17 -52.15
CA GLU A 217 35.57 16.12 -53.41
C GLU A 217 34.81 16.43 -54.70
N GLU A 218 33.50 16.74 -54.66
CA GLU A 218 32.81 17.21 -55.86
C GLU A 218 31.88 18.40 -55.62
N MET A 219 31.98 19.35 -56.55
CA MET A 219 31.06 20.44 -56.87
C MET A 219 31.11 21.72 -56.04
N THR A 220 32.08 22.54 -56.42
CA THR A 220 31.80 23.92 -56.84
C THR A 220 30.70 23.94 -57.93
N ILE A 221 29.86 24.98 -57.89
CA ILE A 221 28.90 25.48 -58.91
C ILE A 221 27.42 25.11 -58.67
N LEU A 222 26.60 26.18 -58.64
CA LEU A 222 25.13 26.30 -58.71
C LEU A 222 24.40 26.28 -57.35
N SER A 223 23.37 27.07 -57.11
CA SER A 223 22.92 28.40 -57.55
C SER A 223 21.86 28.79 -56.52
N ALA A 224 21.70 30.08 -56.27
CA ALA A 224 20.54 30.60 -55.56
C ALA A 224 19.29 30.30 -56.39
N ASP A 225 18.28 29.68 -55.77
CA ASP A 225 16.87 30.10 -55.81
C ASP A 225 15.96 28.98 -55.26
N GLU A 226 14.78 29.42 -54.81
CA GLU A 226 13.60 28.62 -54.39
C GLU A 226 13.47 28.20 -52.92
N LEU A 227 13.05 29.19 -52.14
CA LEU A 227 11.82 29.18 -51.34
C LEU A 227 10.86 28.00 -51.62
N CYS A 228 10.54 27.23 -50.59
CA CYS A 228 9.24 26.59 -50.43
C CYS A 228 8.86 26.54 -48.94
N GLU A 229 8.08 27.53 -48.52
CA GLU A 229 7.19 27.45 -47.36
C GLU A 229 6.17 26.34 -47.62
N ALA A 230 6.11 25.33 -46.74
CA ALA A 230 5.03 24.34 -46.76
C ALA A 230 4.61 23.97 -45.34
N ASN A 231 3.56 24.64 -44.90
CA ASN A 231 2.50 24.22 -43.98
C ASN A 231 2.87 23.27 -42.84
N GLU A 232 3.16 23.88 -41.70
CA GLU A 232 3.11 23.28 -40.38
C GLU A 232 1.69 23.45 -39.81
N THR A 233 0.72 22.70 -40.33
CA THR A 233 -0.59 22.52 -39.69
C THR A 233 -1.12 21.10 -39.96
N ASP A 234 -1.70 20.50 -38.93
CA ASP A 234 -2.70 19.42 -39.02
C ASP A 234 -2.29 17.97 -38.61
N TRP A 235 -1.31 17.78 -37.72
CA TRP A 235 -1.15 16.48 -37.03
C TRP A 235 -1.89 16.37 -35.69
N GLU A 236 -2.20 17.49 -35.02
CA GLU A 236 -2.93 17.47 -33.75
C GLU A 236 -4.43 17.15 -33.92
N SER A 237 -5.04 17.51 -35.05
CA SER A 237 -6.47 17.26 -35.32
C SER A 237 -6.75 15.78 -35.62
N ALA A 238 -5.82 15.08 -36.27
CA ALA A 238 -5.91 13.65 -36.55
C ALA A 238 -5.80 12.78 -35.28
N ALA A 239 -5.04 13.22 -34.28
CA ALA A 239 -4.89 12.49 -33.02
C ALA A 239 -6.17 12.55 -32.16
N TYR A 240 -6.91 13.67 -32.20
CA TYR A 240 -8.12 13.85 -31.41
C TYR A 240 -9.33 13.04 -31.94
N GLN A 241 -9.46 12.90 -33.26
CA GLN A 241 -10.57 12.12 -33.83
C GLN A 241 -10.41 10.61 -33.64
N SER A 242 -9.18 10.10 -33.59
CA SER A 242 -8.90 8.68 -33.33
C SER A 242 -9.31 8.26 -31.91
N TRP A 243 -9.20 9.16 -30.93
CA TRP A 243 -9.52 8.85 -29.54
C TRP A 243 -11.03 8.77 -29.27
N ASN A 244 -11.84 9.62 -29.91
CA ASN A 244 -13.29 9.63 -29.70
C ASN A 244 -14.02 8.44 -30.33
N ASN A 245 -13.48 7.84 -31.39
CA ASN A 245 -14.09 6.66 -32.02
C ASN A 245 -13.78 5.33 -31.29
N MET A 246 -12.94 5.34 -30.25
CA MET A 246 -12.60 4.15 -29.47
C MET A 246 -13.43 3.99 -28.18
N MET A 247 -14.32 4.96 -27.88
CA MET A 247 -15.10 5.04 -26.63
C MET A 247 -16.62 4.97 -26.84
N LEU A 248 -17.07 4.67 -28.05
CA LEU A 248 -18.47 4.34 -28.41
C LEU A 248 -18.55 2.88 -28.85
#